data_AF-A0A355QI80-F1
#
_entry.id   AF-A0A355QI80-F1
#
_cell.length_a   1.000
_cell.length_b   1.000
_cell.length_c   1.000
_cell.angle_alpha   90.00
_cell.angle_beta   90.00
_cell.angle_gamma   90.00
#
_symmetry.space_group_name_H-M   'P 1'
#
loop_
_entity.id
_entity.type
_entity.pdbx_description
1 polymer ?
#
loop_
_entity_poly.entity_id
_entity_poly.type
_entity_poly.pdbx_seq_one_letter_code
_entity_poly.pdbx_strand_id
1 'polypeptide(L)'
;YRNKAAYLVGRLRQLNRVTPIVFPILHGPDGLRVDTVLLTESQASRLFSFTRSYFFVEWPNPSELVGFLKSLLPMKSLAELYTAVGFPQHGKTSLYRSLYRHLDHSHDKFVRARGTPGMVMSVFTLVSFNVVFKIIRDRFDPPKNTTRDAVRRRYALVYNHDRVGRMVEAWEFENLSFEKDRFDPELLEELLETTSESVRLVGDQVVISHVYTERQVYPLNLYLREMSTAKATAAAIDWGWAIKDLAAANVFPGDLFTKNFGVTRHGNVVFYDYDELT
;
A
#
# COMPACT_ATOMS: atom_id res chain seq x y z
N TYR A 1 17.35 -4.01 -10.58
CA TYR A 1 18.15 -3.85 -9.35
C TYR A 1 17.27 -3.33 -8.24
N ARG A 2 17.53 -3.74 -6.99
CA ARG A 2 16.95 -3.13 -5.79
C ARG A 2 17.82 -3.43 -4.59
N ASN A 3 18.17 -2.38 -3.82
CA ASN A 3 19.04 -2.48 -2.65
C ASN A 3 20.33 -3.26 -2.99
N LYS A 4 20.61 -4.33 -2.25
CA LYS A 4 21.84 -5.13 -2.36
C LYS A 4 21.78 -6.24 -3.43
N ALA A 5 20.74 -6.24 -4.28
CA ALA A 5 20.46 -7.34 -5.20
C ALA A 5 20.20 -6.89 -6.65
N ALA A 6 20.76 -7.67 -7.58
CA ALA A 6 20.30 -7.72 -8.96
C ALA A 6 19.28 -8.85 -9.12
N TYR A 7 18.33 -8.71 -10.05
CA TYR A 7 17.27 -9.71 -10.23
C TYR A 7 17.18 -10.04 -11.70
N LEU A 8 17.38 -11.32 -12.04
CA LEU A 8 17.07 -11.83 -13.35
C LEU A 8 15.64 -12.37 -13.32
N VAL A 9 14.73 -11.72 -14.06
CA VAL A 9 13.31 -12.07 -14.11
C VAL A 9 13.00 -12.64 -15.48
N GLY A 10 12.51 -13.87 -15.49
CA GLY A 10 12.19 -14.61 -16.71
C GLY A 10 10.83 -15.28 -16.63
N ARG A 11 10.48 -15.94 -17.73
CA ARG A 11 9.25 -16.70 -17.89
C ARG A 11 9.57 -18.11 -18.35
N LEU A 12 9.17 -19.11 -17.58
CA LEU A 12 9.14 -20.49 -18.04
C LEU A 12 7.83 -20.73 -18.79
N ARG A 13 7.94 -21.31 -19.99
CA ARG A 13 6.79 -21.72 -20.79
C ARG A 13 6.79 -23.23 -20.91
N GLN A 14 5.73 -23.86 -20.43
CA GLN A 14 5.49 -25.28 -20.60
C GLN A 14 4.07 -25.45 -21.15
N LEU A 15 3.96 -25.84 -22.43
CA LEU A 15 2.68 -25.87 -23.15
C LEU A 15 1.94 -24.51 -23.01
N ASN A 16 0.72 -24.53 -22.49
CA ASN A 16 -0.11 -23.34 -22.26
C ASN A 16 0.12 -22.69 -20.89
N ARG A 17 1.05 -23.22 -20.07
CA ARG A 17 1.35 -22.66 -18.75
C ARG A 17 2.55 -21.71 -18.83
N VAL A 18 2.36 -20.57 -18.20
CA VAL A 18 3.36 -19.52 -17.99
C VAL A 18 3.64 -19.44 -16.50
N THR A 19 4.91 -19.53 -16.12
CA THR A 19 5.33 -19.47 -14.71
C THR A 19 6.52 -18.52 -14.57
N PRO A 20 6.55 -17.63 -13.57
CA PRO A 20 7.72 -16.79 -13.34
C PRO A 20 8.91 -17.63 -12.92
N ILE A 21 10.09 -17.23 -13.38
CA ILE A 21 11.37 -17.68 -12.82
C ILE A 21 12.17 -16.43 -12.44
N VAL A 22 12.58 -16.32 -11.18
CA VAL A 22 13.36 -15.19 -10.70
C VAL A 22 14.60 -15.67 -9.98
N PHE A 23 15.75 -15.12 -10.36
CA PHE A 23 17.04 -15.32 -9.70
C PHE A 23 17.49 -14.02 -9.03
N PRO A 24 17.39 -13.91 -7.69
CA PRO A 24 18.05 -12.86 -6.94
C PRO A 24 19.56 -13.15 -6.91
N ILE A 25 20.34 -12.20 -7.43
CA ILE A 25 21.80 -12.26 -7.48
C ILE A 25 22.32 -11.27 -6.43
N LEU A 26 23.08 -11.77 -5.48
CA LEU A 26 23.72 -10.98 -4.43
C LEU A 26 25.21 -10.83 -4.72
N HIS A 27 25.79 -9.76 -4.21
CA HIS A 27 27.23 -9.54 -4.20
C HIS A 27 27.74 -9.63 -2.76
N GLY A 28 28.57 -10.62 -2.48
CA GLY A 28 29.21 -10.84 -1.19
C GLY A 28 30.74 -10.78 -1.27
N PRO A 29 31.44 -11.07 -0.16
CA PRO A 29 32.91 -11.09 -0.13
C PRO A 29 33.55 -12.00 -1.19
N ASP A 30 32.90 -13.13 -1.49
CA ASP A 30 33.39 -14.14 -2.45
C ASP A 30 32.91 -13.89 -3.89
N GLY A 31 32.32 -12.73 -4.18
CA GLY A 31 31.80 -12.36 -5.51
C GLY A 31 30.29 -12.54 -5.68
N LEU A 32 29.86 -12.77 -6.92
CA LEU A 32 28.44 -12.89 -7.29
C LEU A 32 27.91 -14.28 -6.99
N ARG A 33 26.74 -14.36 -6.35
CA ARG A 33 26.03 -15.62 -6.13
C ARG A 33 24.54 -15.50 -6.37
N VAL A 34 23.95 -16.57 -6.90
CA VAL A 34 22.49 -16.74 -6.93
C VAL A 34 22.06 -17.19 -5.54
N ASP A 35 21.22 -16.40 -4.89
CA ASP A 35 20.75 -16.68 -3.51
C ASP A 35 19.69 -17.78 -3.48
N THR A 36 18.76 -17.73 -4.43
CA THR A 36 17.64 -18.68 -4.53
C THR A 36 17.02 -18.65 -5.92
N VAL A 37 16.02 -19.50 -6.15
CA VAL A 37 15.18 -19.48 -7.36
C VAL A 37 13.72 -19.41 -6.95
N LEU A 38 13.00 -18.41 -7.45
CA LEU A 38 11.57 -18.26 -7.22
C LEU A 38 10.80 -18.77 -8.44
N LEU A 39 9.93 -19.75 -8.23
CA LEU A 39 9.24 -20.50 -9.29
C LEU A 39 7.71 -20.40 -9.20
N THR A 40 7.18 -19.55 -8.32
CA THR A 40 5.73 -19.41 -8.12
C THR A 40 5.29 -17.97 -8.28
N GLU A 41 4.04 -17.78 -8.73
CA GLU A 41 3.42 -16.46 -8.82
C GLU A 41 3.42 -15.75 -7.45
N SER A 42 3.12 -16.45 -6.36
CA SER A 42 3.11 -15.86 -5.02
C SER A 42 4.49 -15.35 -4.59
N GLN A 43 5.55 -16.13 -4.83
CA GLN A 43 6.92 -15.69 -4.54
C GLN A 43 7.31 -14.47 -5.39
N ALA A 44 7.04 -14.50 -6.70
CA ALA A 44 7.31 -13.37 -7.58
C ALA A 44 6.48 -12.14 -7.18
N SER A 45 5.19 -12.31 -6.87
CA SER A 45 4.27 -11.22 -6.47
C SER A 45 4.77 -10.47 -5.23
N ARG A 46 5.38 -11.18 -4.26
CA ARG A 46 6.02 -10.57 -3.08
C ARG A 46 7.26 -9.73 -3.41
N LEU A 47 7.99 -10.05 -4.48
CA LEU A 47 9.10 -9.21 -4.95
C LEU A 47 8.61 -7.89 -5.54
N PHE A 48 7.47 -7.89 -6.23
CA PHE A 48 6.83 -6.70 -6.80
C PHE A 48 5.76 -6.12 -5.87
N SER A 49 5.93 -6.27 -4.56
CA SER A 49 5.00 -5.76 -3.54
C SER A 49 5.05 -4.23 -3.46
N PHE A 50 3.89 -3.61 -3.22
CA PHE A 50 3.73 -2.19 -2.88
C PHE A 50 4.42 -1.81 -1.56
N THR A 51 4.92 -2.79 -0.83
CA THR A 51 5.60 -2.62 0.46
C THR A 51 7.12 -2.48 0.33
N ARG A 52 7.64 -2.57 -0.90
CA ARG A 52 9.08 -2.51 -1.19
C ARG A 52 9.41 -1.27 -2.00
N SER A 53 10.67 -0.88 -1.95
CA SER A 53 11.28 0.06 -2.88
C SER A 53 11.12 -0.41 -4.33
N TYR A 54 11.11 0.55 -5.25
CA TYR A 54 10.96 0.28 -6.67
C TYR A 54 12.19 -0.44 -7.22
N PHE A 55 11.99 -1.16 -8.31
CA PHE A 55 13.11 -1.67 -9.09
C PHE A 55 13.70 -0.56 -9.95
N PHE A 56 15.02 -0.49 -9.95
CA PHE A 56 15.79 0.23 -10.97
C PHE A 56 16.01 -0.73 -12.14
N VAL A 57 15.42 -0.41 -13.28
CA VAL A 57 15.49 -1.20 -14.51
C VAL A 57 15.60 -0.26 -15.68
N GLU A 58 16.60 -0.47 -16.51
CA GLU A 58 16.74 0.22 -17.78
C GLU A 58 15.96 -0.58 -18.83
N TRP A 59 14.92 0.03 -19.41
CA TRP A 59 14.11 -0.59 -20.44
C TRP A 59 13.53 0.49 -21.37
N PRO A 60 13.76 0.43 -22.70
CA PRO A 60 13.38 1.52 -23.61
C PRO A 60 11.88 1.83 -23.64
N ASN A 61 11.02 0.79 -23.53
CA ASN A 61 9.57 0.94 -23.57
C ASN A 61 8.90 0.38 -22.30
N PRO A 62 8.61 1.22 -21.29
CA PRO A 62 8.02 0.77 -20.02
C PRO A 62 6.73 -0.04 -20.18
N SER A 63 5.93 0.24 -21.20
CA SER A 63 4.67 -0.46 -21.44
C SER A 63 4.87 -1.94 -21.81
N GLU A 64 5.93 -2.26 -22.56
CA GLU A 64 6.30 -3.63 -22.89
C GLU A 64 6.75 -4.40 -21.65
N LEU A 65 7.57 -3.77 -20.80
CA LEU A 65 8.01 -4.36 -19.55
C LEU A 65 6.82 -4.65 -18.63
N VAL A 66 5.88 -3.70 -18.51
CA VAL A 66 4.65 -3.91 -17.74
C VAL A 66 3.78 -5.01 -18.35
N GLY A 67 3.67 -5.09 -19.68
CA GLY A 67 2.97 -6.18 -20.36
C GLY A 67 3.59 -7.55 -20.09
N PHE A 68 4.93 -7.64 -20.11
CA PHE A 68 5.67 -8.83 -19.73
C PHE A 68 5.39 -9.23 -18.28
N LEU A 69 5.50 -8.30 -17.33
CA LEU A 69 5.23 -8.56 -15.92
C LEU A 69 3.76 -8.92 -15.67
N LYS A 70 2.82 -8.33 -16.41
CA LYS A 70 1.38 -8.66 -16.33
C LYS A 70 1.11 -10.10 -16.74
N SER A 71 1.88 -10.64 -17.70
CA SER A 71 1.82 -12.06 -18.07
C SER A 71 2.32 -13.01 -16.98
N LEU A 72 3.16 -12.52 -16.06
CA LEU A 72 3.69 -13.27 -14.92
C LEU A 72 2.86 -13.07 -13.65
N LEU A 73 2.26 -11.89 -13.49
CA LEU A 73 1.57 -11.42 -12.29
C LEU A 73 0.18 -10.89 -12.65
N PRO A 74 -0.73 -11.76 -13.14
CA PRO A 74 -2.02 -11.36 -13.69
C PRO A 74 -2.91 -10.62 -12.68
N MET A 75 -2.77 -10.93 -11.39
CA MET A 75 -3.57 -10.30 -10.33
C MET A 75 -3.09 -8.90 -9.91
N LYS A 76 -1.89 -8.47 -10.33
CA LYS A 76 -1.42 -7.11 -10.03
C LYS A 76 -2.03 -6.09 -10.99
N SER A 77 -2.49 -4.98 -10.44
CA SER A 77 -3.02 -3.88 -11.24
C SER A 77 -1.90 -3.24 -12.09
N LEU A 78 -2.29 -2.54 -13.17
CA LEU A 78 -1.31 -1.77 -13.96
C LEU A 78 -0.61 -0.71 -13.10
N ALA A 79 -1.35 -0.06 -12.19
CA ALA A 79 -0.80 0.87 -11.23
C ALA A 79 0.34 0.26 -10.41
N GLU A 80 0.10 -0.91 -9.80
CA GLU A 80 1.13 -1.63 -9.02
C GLU A 80 2.36 -1.99 -9.86
N LEU A 81 2.17 -2.41 -11.12
CA LEU A 81 3.27 -2.83 -11.98
C LEU A 81 4.13 -1.64 -12.42
N TYR A 82 3.52 -0.55 -12.87
CA TYR A 82 4.25 0.68 -13.24
C TYR A 82 5.03 1.24 -12.05
N THR A 83 4.41 1.28 -10.89
CA THR A 83 5.09 1.70 -9.65
C THR A 83 6.27 0.77 -9.34
N ALA A 84 6.07 -0.54 -9.37
CA ALA A 84 7.11 -1.50 -9.01
C ALA A 84 8.36 -1.42 -9.90
N VAL A 85 8.23 -0.98 -11.16
CA VAL A 85 9.35 -0.77 -12.10
C VAL A 85 9.87 0.67 -12.16
N GLY A 86 9.50 1.52 -11.18
CA GLY A 86 10.09 2.85 -11.03
C GLY A 86 9.36 3.97 -11.78
N PHE A 87 8.10 3.78 -12.16
CA PHE A 87 7.25 4.82 -12.78
C PHE A 87 6.09 5.24 -11.85
N PRO A 88 6.39 5.81 -10.67
CA PRO A 88 5.40 6.10 -9.64
C PRO A 88 4.28 7.03 -10.13
N GLN A 89 4.62 8.10 -10.83
CA GLN A 89 3.62 9.07 -11.33
C GLN A 89 2.67 8.47 -12.37
N HIS A 90 3.17 7.56 -13.20
CA HIS A 90 2.31 6.85 -14.15
C HIS A 90 1.46 5.80 -13.44
N GLY A 91 2.00 5.13 -12.42
CA GLY A 91 1.25 4.26 -11.51
C GLY A 91 0.07 5.00 -10.86
N LYS A 92 0.31 6.19 -10.31
CA LYS A 92 -0.70 7.09 -9.75
C LYS A 92 -1.80 7.45 -10.76
N THR A 93 -1.41 7.83 -11.97
CA THR A 93 -2.36 8.13 -13.06
C THR A 93 -3.19 6.90 -13.44
N SER A 94 -2.57 5.72 -13.48
CA SER A 94 -3.28 4.47 -13.75
C SER A 94 -4.25 4.10 -12.63
N LEU A 95 -3.90 4.36 -11.37
CA LEU A 95 -4.79 4.15 -10.23
C LEU A 95 -6.02 5.05 -10.30
N TYR A 96 -5.79 6.35 -10.55
CA TYR A 96 -6.86 7.33 -10.75
C TYR A 96 -7.84 6.90 -11.84
N ARG A 97 -7.34 6.55 -13.03
CA ARG A 97 -8.19 6.08 -14.14
C ARG A 97 -8.95 4.80 -13.78
N SER A 98 -8.32 3.90 -13.03
CA SER A 98 -8.97 2.67 -12.59
C SER A 98 -10.06 2.93 -11.56
N LEU A 99 -9.89 3.93 -10.68
CA LEU A 99 -10.87 4.31 -9.67
C LEU A 99 -12.12 4.89 -10.33
N TYR A 100 -11.97 5.88 -11.20
CA TYR A 100 -13.12 6.49 -11.88
C TYR A 100 -13.85 5.49 -12.77
N ARG A 101 -13.12 4.67 -13.54
CA ARG A 101 -13.74 3.58 -14.30
C ARG A 101 -14.51 2.60 -13.41
N HIS A 102 -13.97 2.28 -12.23
CA HIS A 102 -14.66 1.40 -11.28
C HIS A 102 -15.96 2.03 -10.79
N LEU A 103 -15.92 3.33 -10.43
CA LEU A 103 -17.10 4.08 -10.02
C LEU A 103 -18.15 4.15 -11.14
N ASP A 104 -17.76 4.34 -12.40
CA ASP A 104 -18.69 4.38 -13.54
C ASP A 104 -19.44 3.05 -13.77
N HIS A 105 -18.87 1.93 -13.33
CA HIS A 105 -19.40 0.58 -13.57
C HIS A 105 -19.88 -0.11 -12.28
N SER A 106 -19.98 0.61 -11.17
CA SER A 106 -20.47 0.07 -9.91
C SER A 106 -21.32 1.08 -9.15
N HIS A 107 -22.22 0.59 -8.29
CA HIS A 107 -22.98 1.40 -7.35
C HIS A 107 -22.40 1.33 -5.93
N ASP A 108 -21.15 0.89 -5.81
CA ASP A 108 -20.50 0.74 -4.51
C ASP A 108 -20.37 2.10 -3.83
N LYS A 109 -20.57 2.10 -2.51
CA LYS A 109 -20.40 3.28 -1.68
C LYS A 109 -19.07 3.26 -0.94
N PHE A 110 -18.46 4.43 -0.80
CA PHE A 110 -17.42 4.68 0.16
C PHE A 110 -17.97 4.47 1.56
N VAL A 111 -17.28 3.65 2.33
CA VAL A 111 -17.63 3.28 3.70
C VAL A 111 -16.42 3.44 4.60
N ARG A 112 -16.64 3.60 5.91
CA ARG A 112 -15.55 3.59 6.89
C ARG A 112 -14.72 2.32 6.73
N ALA A 113 -13.40 2.45 6.81
CA ALA A 113 -12.54 1.28 6.77
C ALA A 113 -12.73 0.44 8.04
N ARG A 114 -12.69 -0.89 7.91
CA ARG A 114 -12.72 -1.80 9.08
C ARG A 114 -11.49 -1.54 9.94
N GLY A 115 -11.66 -1.52 11.25
CA GLY A 115 -10.56 -1.37 12.20
C GLY A 115 -10.95 -0.50 13.39
N THR A 116 -9.95 -0.08 14.14
CA THR A 116 -10.11 0.92 15.21
C THR A 116 -9.97 2.31 14.60
N PRO A 117 -10.91 3.24 14.83
CA PRO A 117 -10.78 4.62 14.38
C PRO A 117 -9.45 5.24 14.84
N GLY A 118 -8.76 5.90 13.93
CA GLY A 118 -7.52 6.62 14.23
C GLY A 118 -7.82 7.97 14.88
N MET A 119 -6.88 8.45 15.71
CA MET A 119 -6.99 9.79 16.33
C MET A 119 -6.57 10.91 15.38
N VAL A 120 -5.77 10.59 14.35
CA VAL A 120 -5.14 11.56 13.43
C VAL A 120 -5.74 11.52 12.02
N MET A 121 -6.15 10.32 11.55
CA MET A 121 -6.64 10.11 10.19
C MET A 121 -8.09 9.65 10.20
N SER A 122 -8.93 10.24 9.36
CA SER A 122 -10.19 9.64 8.94
C SER A 122 -9.92 8.70 7.77
N VAL A 123 -10.34 7.44 7.88
CA VAL A 123 -9.99 6.38 6.93
C VAL A 123 -11.25 5.70 6.40
N PHE A 124 -11.40 5.73 5.08
CA PHE A 124 -12.52 5.11 4.37
C PHE A 124 -12.03 4.30 3.17
N THR A 125 -12.91 3.50 2.59
CA THR A 125 -12.57 2.59 1.49
C THR A 125 -13.77 2.41 0.58
N LEU A 126 -13.49 1.98 -0.64
CA LEU A 126 -14.46 1.34 -1.51
C LEU A 126 -14.18 -0.17 -1.45
N VAL A 127 -15.07 -0.96 -0.83
CA VAL A 127 -14.81 -2.38 -0.47
C VAL A 127 -14.35 -3.21 -1.68
N SER A 128 -14.85 -2.89 -2.86
CA SER A 128 -14.54 -3.56 -4.13
C SER A 128 -13.25 -3.08 -4.80
N PHE A 129 -12.58 -2.04 -4.28
CA PHE A 129 -11.44 -1.37 -4.95
C PHE A 129 -10.07 -1.56 -4.27
N ASN A 130 -9.96 -2.36 -3.20
CA ASN A 130 -8.70 -2.74 -2.54
C ASN A 130 -7.75 -1.56 -2.19
N VAL A 131 -8.28 -0.37 -1.94
CA VAL A 131 -7.53 0.84 -1.57
C VAL A 131 -8.27 1.54 -0.46
N VAL A 132 -7.53 2.05 0.52
CA VAL A 132 -8.05 2.94 1.56
C VAL A 132 -7.69 4.38 1.22
N PHE A 133 -8.57 5.29 1.58
CA PHE A 133 -8.40 6.74 1.51
C PHE A 133 -8.23 7.26 2.93
N LYS A 134 -7.22 8.09 3.13
CA LYS A 134 -6.86 8.64 4.42
C LYS A 134 -6.79 10.16 4.35
N ILE A 135 -7.63 10.82 5.12
CA ILE A 135 -7.65 12.28 5.23
C ILE A 135 -7.18 12.64 6.63
N ILE A 136 -6.27 13.61 6.73
CA ILE A 136 -5.82 14.11 8.03
C ILE A 136 -6.98 14.89 8.65
N ARG A 137 -7.35 14.56 9.90
CA ARG A 137 -8.38 15.30 10.65
C ARG A 137 -7.96 16.74 10.90
N ASP A 138 -8.95 17.63 11.03
CA ASP A 138 -8.72 19.04 11.32
C ASP A 138 -8.26 19.23 12.78
N ARG A 139 -8.73 18.36 13.68
CA ARG A 139 -8.34 18.31 15.09
C ARG A 139 -7.99 16.87 15.48
N PHE A 140 -6.95 16.71 16.30
CA PHE A 140 -6.52 15.41 16.80
C PHE A 140 -6.98 15.19 18.22
N ASP A 141 -7.43 13.96 18.50
CA ASP A 141 -7.88 13.59 19.84
C ASP A 141 -6.68 13.53 20.81
N PRO A 142 -6.80 14.04 22.04
CA PRO A 142 -5.79 13.82 23.08
C PRO A 142 -5.51 12.31 23.25
N PRO A 143 -4.25 11.90 23.49
CA PRO A 143 -3.09 12.71 23.85
C PRO A 143 -2.21 13.17 22.67
N LYS A 144 -2.68 13.08 21.41
CA LYS A 144 -1.84 13.34 20.23
C LYS A 144 -1.43 14.82 20.15
N ASN A 145 -0.15 15.09 20.39
CA ASN A 145 0.46 16.41 20.26
C ASN A 145 1.29 16.51 18.98
N THR A 146 0.61 16.51 17.83
CA THR A 146 1.24 16.62 16.50
C THR A 146 0.48 17.65 15.67
N THR A 147 1.07 18.07 14.55
CA THR A 147 0.42 19.00 13.63
C THR A 147 0.16 18.33 12.28
N ARG A 148 -0.80 18.87 11.53
CA ARG A 148 -1.10 18.43 10.16
C ARG A 148 0.15 18.39 9.28
N ASP A 149 0.99 19.43 9.36
CA ASP A 149 2.25 19.49 8.62
C ASP A 149 3.28 18.45 9.08
N ALA A 150 3.31 18.14 10.39
CA ALA A 150 4.17 17.09 10.90
C ALA A 150 3.74 15.71 10.38
N VAL A 151 2.44 15.45 10.29
CA VAL A 151 1.90 14.22 9.68
C VAL A 151 2.29 14.15 8.19
N ARG A 152 2.10 15.23 7.43
CA ARG A 152 2.54 15.30 6.02
C ARG A 152 4.02 15.00 5.84
N ARG A 153 4.89 15.58 6.69
CA ARG A 153 6.34 15.30 6.67
C ARG A 153 6.66 13.83 6.90
N ARG A 154 5.93 13.14 7.77
CA ARG A 154 6.12 11.70 8.02
C ARG A 154 5.69 10.84 6.83
N TYR A 155 4.56 11.15 6.20
CA TYR A 155 4.17 10.50 4.94
C TYR A 155 5.22 10.73 3.83
N ALA A 156 5.77 11.94 3.72
CA ALA A 156 6.86 12.24 2.80
C ALA A 156 8.14 11.47 3.13
N LEU A 157 8.45 11.25 4.42
CA LEU A 157 9.58 10.41 4.83
C LEU A 157 9.40 8.97 4.34
N VAL A 158 8.23 8.36 4.58
CA VAL A 158 7.92 6.99 4.15
C VAL A 158 8.00 6.83 2.64
N TYR A 159 7.56 7.85 1.88
CA TYR A 159 7.66 7.84 0.43
C TYR A 159 9.11 7.78 -0.05
N ASN A 160 10.01 8.52 0.61
CA ASN A 160 11.42 8.64 0.23
C ASN A 160 12.35 7.59 0.87
N HIS A 161 11.88 6.84 1.88
CA HIS A 161 12.68 5.85 2.61
C HIS A 161 12.54 4.44 2.03
N ASP A 162 13.55 3.59 2.25
CA ASP A 162 13.40 2.17 1.91
C ASP A 162 12.34 1.52 2.81
N ARG A 163 11.25 1.09 2.19
CA ARG A 163 10.12 0.47 2.89
C ARG A 163 10.42 -0.93 3.41
N VAL A 164 11.54 -1.55 3.00
CA VAL A 164 12.03 -2.87 3.43
C VAL A 164 11.02 -4.03 3.37
N GLY A 165 9.91 -3.86 2.65
CA GLY A 165 8.82 -4.84 2.62
C GLY A 165 7.82 -4.70 3.77
N ARG A 166 7.99 -3.71 4.66
CA ARG A 166 7.27 -3.55 5.92
C ARG A 166 6.46 -2.26 6.05
N MET A 167 6.57 -1.31 5.14
CA MET A 167 5.70 -0.11 5.11
C MET A 167 4.84 -0.10 3.87
N VAL A 168 3.58 0.33 3.99
CA VAL A 168 2.65 0.47 2.86
C VAL A 168 2.93 1.77 2.11
N GLU A 169 3.14 1.70 0.81
CA GLU A 169 3.22 2.91 0.01
C GLU A 169 1.93 3.73 0.06
N ALA A 170 2.08 5.04 0.27
CA ALA A 170 1.00 6.01 0.24
C ALA A 170 1.16 6.96 -0.97
N TRP A 171 0.05 7.22 -1.65
CA TRP A 171 -0.03 8.18 -2.75
C TRP A 171 -0.84 9.38 -2.32
N GLU A 172 -0.26 10.57 -2.43
CA GLU A 172 -0.99 11.82 -2.22
C GLU A 172 -1.82 12.17 -3.45
N PHE A 173 -3.10 12.49 -3.27
CA PHE A 173 -3.98 13.04 -4.30
C PHE A 173 -4.56 14.36 -3.83
N GLU A 174 -4.78 15.25 -4.80
CA GLU A 174 -5.38 16.56 -4.56
C GLU A 174 -6.61 16.73 -5.44
N ASN A 175 -7.59 17.47 -4.91
CA ASN A 175 -8.80 17.88 -5.63
C ASN A 175 -9.56 16.71 -6.29
N LEU A 176 -9.73 15.61 -5.56
CA LEU A 176 -10.62 14.53 -6.00
C LEU A 176 -12.07 14.97 -5.80
N SER A 177 -12.92 14.63 -6.76
CA SER A 177 -14.37 14.90 -6.71
C SER A 177 -15.13 13.61 -6.97
N PHE A 178 -16.12 13.35 -6.12
CA PHE A 178 -16.97 12.18 -6.19
C PHE A 178 -18.43 12.59 -5.96
N GLU A 179 -19.38 11.88 -6.58
CA GLU A 179 -20.80 12.09 -6.34
C GLU A 179 -21.17 11.80 -4.88
N LYS A 180 -22.03 12.63 -4.29
CA LYS A 180 -22.45 12.55 -2.89
C LYS A 180 -23.13 11.22 -2.55
N ASP A 181 -23.92 10.69 -3.46
CA ASP A 181 -24.66 9.43 -3.28
C ASP A 181 -23.74 8.19 -3.23
N ARG A 182 -22.47 8.35 -3.63
CA ARG A 182 -21.39 7.36 -3.51
C ARG A 182 -20.83 7.26 -2.12
N PHE A 183 -21.28 8.05 -1.16
CA PHE A 183 -20.86 7.91 0.23
C PHE A 183 -21.97 7.28 1.05
N ASP A 184 -21.57 6.42 1.98
CA ASP A 184 -22.42 6.10 3.11
C ASP A 184 -22.76 7.39 3.90
N PRO A 185 -24.03 7.64 4.24
CA PRO A 185 -24.43 8.88 4.90
C PRO A 185 -23.68 9.16 6.22
N GLU A 186 -23.44 8.13 7.04
CA GLU A 186 -22.75 8.27 8.33
C GLU A 186 -21.25 8.54 8.16
N LEU A 187 -20.66 8.04 7.06
CA LEU A 187 -19.30 8.41 6.67
C LEU A 187 -19.24 9.87 6.21
N LEU A 188 -20.16 10.28 5.33
CA LEU A 188 -20.14 11.64 4.78
C LEU A 188 -20.30 12.70 5.88
N GLU A 189 -21.22 12.48 6.80
CA GLU A 189 -21.43 13.36 7.95
C GLU A 189 -20.14 13.50 8.79
N GLU A 190 -19.48 12.38 9.12
CA GLU A 190 -18.20 12.41 9.83
C GLU A 190 -17.12 13.16 9.06
N LEU A 191 -17.01 12.94 7.75
CA LEU A 191 -15.99 13.62 6.93
C LEU A 191 -16.21 15.13 6.93
N LEU A 192 -17.46 15.59 6.80
CA LEU A 192 -17.80 17.00 6.83
C LEU A 192 -17.59 17.65 8.21
N GLU A 193 -17.72 16.88 9.30
CA GLU A 193 -17.49 17.37 10.65
C GLU A 193 -16.00 17.37 11.03
N THR A 194 -15.28 16.29 10.75
CA THR A 194 -13.93 16.04 11.28
C THR A 194 -12.80 16.42 10.31
N THR A 195 -13.13 16.62 9.04
CA THR A 195 -12.17 16.93 7.96
C THR A 195 -12.66 18.09 7.07
N SER A 196 -13.45 19.00 7.62
CA SER A 196 -14.05 20.17 6.96
C SER A 196 -13.06 21.08 6.20
N GLU A 197 -11.80 21.17 6.64
CA GLU A 197 -10.76 21.92 5.91
C GLU A 197 -10.39 21.25 4.58
N SER A 198 -10.65 19.95 4.45
CA SER A 198 -10.29 19.14 3.27
C SER A 198 -11.48 18.64 2.48
N VAL A 199 -12.61 18.43 3.12
CA VAL A 199 -13.80 17.85 2.53
C VAL A 199 -14.91 18.87 2.57
N ARG A 200 -15.47 19.17 1.40
CA ARG A 200 -16.61 20.08 1.27
C ARG A 200 -17.61 19.55 0.25
N LEU A 201 -18.87 19.92 0.45
CA LEU A 201 -19.92 19.72 -0.55
C LEU A 201 -19.99 20.91 -1.50
N VAL A 202 -20.01 20.64 -2.80
CA VAL A 202 -20.23 21.61 -3.86
C VAL A 202 -21.34 21.06 -4.77
N GLY A 203 -22.58 21.50 -4.53
CA GLY A 203 -23.75 20.87 -5.13
C GLY A 203 -23.86 19.39 -4.69
N ASP A 204 -23.95 18.49 -5.67
CA ASP A 204 -24.01 17.04 -5.43
C ASP A 204 -22.63 16.36 -5.45
N GLN A 205 -21.55 17.13 -5.36
CA GLN A 205 -20.18 16.62 -5.35
C GLN A 205 -19.53 16.78 -3.97
N VAL A 206 -18.88 15.72 -3.52
CA VAL A 206 -17.94 15.73 -2.39
C VAL A 206 -16.55 16.01 -2.96
N VAL A 207 -16.02 17.19 -2.65
CA VAL A 207 -14.69 17.63 -3.09
C VAL A 207 -13.71 17.44 -1.95
N ILE A 208 -12.64 16.70 -2.23
CA ILE A 208 -11.56 16.39 -1.30
C ILE A 208 -10.29 17.07 -1.78
N SER A 209 -9.87 18.15 -1.12
CA SER A 209 -8.71 18.96 -1.53
C SER A 209 -7.39 18.21 -1.37
N HIS A 210 -7.27 17.31 -0.39
CA HIS A 210 -6.07 16.52 -0.13
C HIS A 210 -6.40 15.18 0.57
N VAL A 211 -5.90 14.07 0.02
CA VAL A 211 -6.10 12.71 0.54
C VAL A 211 -4.93 11.81 0.20
N TYR A 212 -4.55 10.91 1.12
CA TYR A 212 -3.64 9.82 0.81
C TYR A 212 -4.41 8.57 0.42
N THR A 213 -3.91 7.81 -0.54
CA THR A 213 -4.42 6.47 -0.85
C THR A 213 -3.35 5.43 -0.60
N GLU A 214 -3.74 4.33 0.02
CA GLU A 214 -2.86 3.20 0.30
C GLU A 214 -3.52 1.89 -0.10
N ARG A 215 -2.71 0.86 -0.37
CA ARG A 215 -3.25 -0.48 -0.58
C ARG A 215 -3.95 -0.95 0.68
N GLN A 216 -5.19 -1.43 0.54
CA GLN A 216 -5.91 -1.99 1.67
C GLN A 216 -5.24 -3.29 2.14
N VAL A 217 -5.02 -3.36 3.46
CA VAL A 217 -4.53 -4.54 4.18
C VAL A 217 -5.51 -4.90 5.29
N TYR A 218 -5.43 -6.14 5.79
CA TYR A 218 -6.29 -6.59 6.88
C TYR A 218 -5.73 -6.09 8.22
N PRO A 219 -6.44 -5.28 9.04
CA PRO A 219 -5.90 -4.81 10.31
C PRO A 219 -5.45 -5.97 11.20
N LEU A 220 -4.21 -5.93 11.71
CA LEU A 220 -3.61 -7.08 12.39
C LEU A 220 -4.37 -7.43 13.68
N ASN A 221 -4.85 -6.44 14.43
CA ASN A 221 -5.71 -6.66 15.60
C ASN A 221 -6.97 -7.49 15.29
N LEU A 222 -7.61 -7.24 14.15
CA LEU A 222 -8.75 -8.02 13.68
C LEU A 222 -8.29 -9.39 13.15
N TYR A 223 -7.19 -9.43 12.41
CA TYR A 223 -6.65 -10.68 11.86
C TYR A 223 -6.33 -11.70 12.95
N LEU A 224 -5.71 -11.27 14.06
CA LEU A 224 -5.38 -12.13 15.19
C LEU A 224 -6.63 -12.69 15.91
N ARG A 225 -7.75 -11.97 15.86
CA ARG A 225 -9.02 -12.39 16.48
C ARG A 225 -9.87 -13.28 15.57
N GLU A 226 -9.85 -13.02 14.26
CA GLU A 226 -10.84 -13.57 13.32
C GLU A 226 -10.28 -14.75 12.50
N MET A 227 -8.95 -14.89 12.39
CA MET A 227 -8.33 -15.97 11.62
C MET A 227 -8.08 -17.22 12.47
N SER A 228 -7.85 -18.35 11.79
CA SER A 228 -7.46 -19.59 12.46
C SER A 228 -6.17 -19.40 13.28
N THR A 229 -6.04 -20.17 14.37
CA THR A 229 -4.87 -20.11 15.26
C THR A 229 -3.55 -20.20 14.50
N ALA A 230 -3.44 -21.09 13.50
CA ALA A 230 -2.24 -21.22 12.68
C ALA A 230 -1.89 -19.93 11.92
N LYS A 231 -2.88 -19.27 11.33
CA LYS A 231 -2.69 -17.99 10.63
C LYS A 231 -2.37 -16.84 11.60
N ALA A 232 -3.07 -16.79 12.73
CA ALA A 232 -2.83 -15.77 13.75
C ALA A 232 -1.41 -15.88 14.34
N THR A 233 -0.95 -17.09 14.66
CA THR A 233 0.41 -17.35 15.15
C THR A 233 1.46 -16.93 14.11
N ALA A 234 1.27 -17.30 12.84
CA ALA A 234 2.19 -16.88 11.78
C ALA A 234 2.26 -15.34 11.64
N ALA A 235 1.12 -14.66 11.72
CA ALA A 235 1.07 -13.20 11.68
C ALA A 235 1.70 -12.56 12.92
N ALA A 236 1.51 -13.11 14.12
CA ALA A 236 2.15 -12.61 15.33
C ALA A 236 3.68 -12.73 15.27
N ILE A 237 4.19 -13.84 14.75
CA ILE A 237 5.64 -14.02 14.52
C ILE A 237 6.15 -13.03 13.46
N ASP A 238 5.45 -12.89 12.33
CA ASP A 238 5.85 -11.96 11.28
C ASP A 238 5.73 -10.48 11.70
N TRP A 239 4.86 -10.17 12.66
CA TRP A 239 4.80 -8.84 13.29
C TRP A 239 6.08 -8.55 14.08
N GLY A 240 6.58 -9.52 14.85
CA GLY A 240 7.88 -9.41 15.52
C GLY A 240 9.03 -9.22 14.52
N TRP A 241 9.01 -9.93 13.39
CA TRP A 241 9.98 -9.70 12.31
C TRP A 241 9.82 -8.33 11.66
N ALA A 242 8.60 -7.85 11.43
CA ALA A 242 8.34 -6.53 10.87
C ALA A 242 8.97 -5.42 11.73
N ILE A 243 8.84 -5.51 13.05
CA ILE A 243 9.46 -4.54 13.97
C ILE A 243 10.99 -4.57 13.86
N LYS A 244 11.60 -5.77 13.84
CA LYS A 244 13.05 -5.92 13.68
C LYS A 244 13.56 -5.37 12.34
N ASP A 245 12.84 -5.67 11.26
CA ASP A 245 13.18 -5.23 9.91
C ASP A 245 13.09 -3.70 9.78
N LEU A 246 12.06 -3.08 10.37
CA LEU A 246 11.92 -1.61 10.42
C LEU A 246 13.06 -0.98 11.24
N ALA A 247 13.36 -1.52 12.43
CA ALA A 247 14.47 -1.03 13.25
C ALA A 247 15.82 -1.15 12.53
N ALA A 248 16.07 -2.26 11.84
CA ALA A 248 17.27 -2.46 11.02
C ALA A 248 17.36 -1.48 9.82
N ALA A 249 16.22 -0.95 9.38
CA ALA A 249 16.11 0.08 8.36
C ALA A 249 16.22 1.50 8.92
N ASN A 250 16.55 1.67 10.21
CA ASN A 250 16.55 2.95 10.91
C ASN A 250 15.18 3.64 10.87
N VAL A 251 14.11 2.85 11.07
CA VAL A 251 12.73 3.32 11.19
C VAL A 251 12.16 2.82 12.50
N PHE A 252 11.77 3.74 13.37
CA PHE A 252 11.04 3.40 14.59
C PHE A 252 9.55 3.74 14.41
N PRO A 253 8.63 2.76 14.49
CA PRO A 253 7.20 2.98 14.25
C PRO A 253 6.50 3.88 15.28
N GLY A 254 7.13 4.20 16.41
CA GLY A 254 6.45 4.80 17.56
C GLY A 254 5.61 3.75 18.29
N ASP A 255 4.31 3.96 18.37
CA ASP A 255 3.35 3.04 18.97
C ASP A 255 3.28 1.67 18.27
N LEU A 256 3.77 0.63 18.97
CA LEU A 256 3.72 -0.77 18.53
C LEU A 256 2.38 -1.44 18.84
N PHE A 257 1.26 -0.77 18.55
CA PHE A 257 -0.07 -1.40 18.69
C PHE A 257 -0.43 -2.18 17.42
N THR A 258 -1.04 -3.36 17.59
CA THR A 258 -1.49 -4.20 16.45
C THR A 258 -2.51 -3.51 15.54
N LYS A 259 -3.21 -2.47 16.01
CA LYS A 259 -4.09 -1.63 15.18
C LYS A 259 -3.35 -0.73 14.18
N ASN A 260 -2.04 -0.55 14.32
CA ASN A 260 -1.20 0.26 13.41
C ASN A 260 -0.54 -0.61 12.31
N PHE A 261 -0.76 -1.92 12.38
CA PHE A 261 -0.22 -2.92 11.46
C PHE A 261 -1.34 -3.64 10.72
N GLY A 262 -1.00 -4.19 9.56
CA GLY A 262 -1.92 -4.95 8.73
C GLY A 262 -1.25 -6.14 8.07
N VAL A 263 -2.09 -7.07 7.64
CA VAL A 263 -1.70 -8.31 6.99
C VAL A 263 -2.09 -8.23 5.52
N THR A 264 -1.10 -8.40 4.65
CA THR A 264 -1.31 -8.48 3.21
C THR A 264 -1.97 -9.81 2.81
N ARG A 265 -2.46 -9.91 1.57
CA ARG A 265 -3.01 -11.16 1.02
C ARG A 265 -2.07 -12.37 1.14
N HIS A 266 -0.76 -12.14 1.10
CA HIS A 266 0.26 -13.20 1.21
C HIS A 266 0.70 -13.47 2.67
N GLY A 267 0.04 -12.86 3.66
CA GLY A 267 0.31 -13.08 5.07
C GLY A 267 1.43 -12.23 5.66
N ASN A 268 2.04 -11.31 4.89
CA ASN A 268 3.06 -10.41 5.41
C ASN A 268 2.44 -9.29 6.25
N VAL A 269 3.01 -9.05 7.43
CA VAL A 269 2.71 -7.94 8.32
C VAL A 269 3.47 -6.69 7.90
N VAL A 270 2.72 -5.59 7.81
CA VAL A 270 3.19 -4.28 7.37
C VAL A 270 2.63 -3.18 8.26
N PHE A 271 3.39 -2.13 8.44
CA PHE A 271 3.05 -0.91 9.13
C PHE A 271 2.38 0.08 8.17
N TYR A 272 1.34 0.77 8.65
CA TYR A 272 0.60 1.74 7.83
C TYR A 272 0.18 3.01 8.57
N ASP A 273 0.51 3.18 9.85
CA ASP A 273 0.15 4.38 10.61
C ASP A 273 1.37 5.25 10.88
N TYR A 274 1.58 6.30 10.08
CA TYR A 274 2.84 7.04 10.08
C TYR A 274 2.84 8.28 10.98
N ASP A 275 1.82 8.46 11.82
CA ASP A 275 1.66 9.68 12.62
C ASP A 275 2.75 9.87 13.70
N GLU A 276 3.33 8.77 14.19
CA GLU A 276 4.40 8.74 15.21
C GLU A 276 5.76 8.27 14.71
N LEU A 277 5.88 7.99 13.41
CA LEU A 277 7.11 7.49 12.81
C LEU A 277 8.29 8.46 13.02
N THR A 278 9.44 7.91 13.42
CA THR A 278 10.73 8.60 13.58
C THR A 278 11.90 7.82 12.98
#